data_AF-A0A928WF39-F1
#
_entry.id   AF-A0A928WF39-F1
#
_cell.length_a   1.000
_cell.length_b   1.000
_cell.length_c   1.000
_cell.angle_alpha   90.00
_cell.angle_beta   90.00
_cell.angle_gamma   90.00
#
_symmetry.space_group_name_H-M   'P 1'
#
loop_
_entity.id
_entity.type
_entity.pdbx_description
1 polymer ?
#
loop_
_entity_poly.entity_id
_entity_poly.type
_entity_poly.pdbx_seq_one_letter_code
_entity_poly.pdbx_strand_id
1 'polypeptide(L)'
;MSISQVRESLLSVFGKESLPRNVYYGDGSPLESQDIEAIDKAYEQATVSFPWQKGDILMLDNVLTAHSRNPYKGERKIVVSMGEIVTSDK
;
A
#
# COMPACT_ATOMS: atom_id res chain seq x y z
N MET A 1 4.92 -12.37 -13.95
CA MET A 1 5.86 -12.79 -12.89
C MET A 1 5.09 -12.92 -11.60
N SER A 2 5.36 -13.95 -10.81
CA SER A 2 4.85 -14.01 -9.43
C SER A 2 5.57 -12.99 -8.55
N ILE A 3 4.96 -12.61 -7.43
CA ILE A 3 5.56 -11.70 -6.44
C ILE A 3 6.94 -12.20 -5.97
N SER A 4 7.08 -13.52 -5.80
CA SER A 4 8.36 -14.15 -5.41
C SER A 4 9.45 -13.97 -6.47
N GLN A 5 9.13 -14.11 -7.75
CA GLN A 5 10.10 -13.91 -8.85
C GLN A 5 10.58 -12.46 -8.94
N VAL A 6 9.68 -11.50 -8.70
CA VAL A 6 10.05 -10.07 -8.67
C VAL A 6 10.98 -9.79 -7.49
N ARG A 7 10.68 -10.34 -6.31
CA ARG A 7 11.52 -10.19 -5.11
C ARG A 7 12.92 -10.75 -5.33
N GLU A 8 13.04 -11.96 -5.87
CA GLU A 8 14.34 -12.58 -6.18
C GLU A 8 15.15 -11.75 -7.18
N SER A 9 14.50 -11.23 -8.22
CA SER A 9 15.17 -10.37 -9.20
C SER A 9 15.61 -9.03 -8.60
N LEU A 10 14.84 -8.44 -7.68
CA LEU A 10 15.25 -7.21 -7.00
C LEU A 10 16.44 -7.46 -6.07
N LEU A 11 16.43 -8.58 -5.34
CA LEU A 11 17.53 -8.97 -4.48
C LEU A 11 18.83 -9.24 -5.26
N SER A 12 18.74 -9.87 -6.43
CA SER A 12 19.93 -10.14 -7.25
C SER A 12 20.55 -8.87 -7.84
N VAL A 13 19.74 -7.86 -8.17
CA VAL A 13 20.21 -6.61 -8.77
C VAL A 13 20.73 -5.62 -7.73
N PHE A 14 20.03 -5.46 -6.61
CA PHE A 14 20.33 -4.40 -5.63
C PHE A 14 21.02 -4.90 -4.36
N GLY A 15 20.98 -6.20 -4.09
CA GLY A 15 21.31 -6.74 -2.78
C GLY A 15 20.28 -6.36 -1.72
N LYS A 16 20.30 -7.04 -0.57
CA LYS A 16 19.29 -6.88 0.49
C LYS A 16 19.25 -5.46 1.07
N GLU A 17 20.42 -4.84 1.27
CA GLU A 17 20.54 -3.53 1.93
C GLU A 17 20.18 -2.34 1.03
N SER A 18 20.16 -2.52 -0.30
CA SER A 18 19.87 -1.44 -1.25
C SER A 18 18.50 -1.58 -1.91
N LEU A 19 17.62 -2.43 -1.36
CA LEU A 19 16.27 -2.59 -1.89
C LEU A 19 15.50 -1.27 -1.77
N PRO A 20 14.84 -0.81 -2.85
CA PRO A 20 14.02 0.39 -2.80
C PRO A 20 12.83 0.15 -1.86
N ARG A 21 12.63 1.06 -0.89
CA ARG A 21 11.58 1.01 0.13
C ARG A 21 11.69 -0.18 1.10
N ASN A 22 12.92 -0.60 1.44
CA ASN A 22 13.13 -1.56 2.52
C ASN A 22 12.75 -0.95 3.89
N VAL A 23 12.24 -1.78 4.80
CA VAL A 23 11.74 -1.35 6.11
C VAL A 23 12.34 -2.22 7.22
N TYR A 24 12.68 -1.57 8.33
CA TYR A 24 13.30 -2.15 9.51
C TYR A 24 12.58 -1.62 10.76
N TYR A 25 12.81 -2.24 11.91
CA TYR A 25 12.45 -1.63 13.19
C TYR A 25 13.22 -0.33 13.43
N GLY A 26 12.78 0.46 14.40
CA GLY A 26 13.41 1.75 14.73
C GLY A 26 14.86 1.63 15.20
N ASP A 27 15.29 0.44 15.60
CA ASP A 27 16.69 0.11 15.96
C ASP A 27 17.53 -0.39 14.77
N GLY A 28 16.93 -0.52 13.58
CA GLY A 28 17.57 -1.01 12.36
C GLY A 28 17.58 -2.54 12.21
N SER A 29 17.01 -3.30 13.16
CA SER A 29 16.87 -4.74 12.99
C SER A 29 15.79 -5.08 11.95
N PRO A 30 15.95 -6.18 11.18
CA PRO A 30 14.98 -6.55 10.15
C PRO A 30 13.66 -7.00 10.77
N LEU A 31 12.56 -6.66 10.13
CA LEU A 31 11.23 -7.18 10.51
C LEU A 31 11.18 -8.71 10.37
N GLU A 32 10.59 -9.39 11.35
CA GLU A 32 10.33 -10.82 11.30
C GLU A 32 9.22 -11.12 10.29
N SER A 33 9.30 -12.31 9.67
CA SER A 33 8.29 -12.72 8.69
C SER A 33 6.89 -12.86 9.30
N GLN A 34 6.80 -13.18 10.59
CA GLN A 34 5.53 -13.31 11.30
C GLN A 34 4.82 -11.97 11.48
N ASP A 35 5.58 -10.90 11.77
CA ASP A 35 5.02 -9.55 11.92
C ASP A 35 4.56 -9.00 10.57
N ILE A 36 5.32 -9.22 9.50
CA ILE A 36 4.90 -8.87 8.13
C ILE A 36 3.60 -9.60 7.78
N GLU A 37 3.51 -10.91 8.05
CA GLU A 37 2.30 -11.69 7.77
C GLU A 37 1.09 -11.21 8.60
N ALA A 38 1.30 -10.82 9.85
CA ALA A 38 0.25 -10.25 10.69
C ALA A 38 -0.25 -8.90 10.15
N ILE A 39 0.66 -8.04 9.69
CA ILE A 39 0.32 -6.77 9.05
C ILE A 39 -0.47 -7.02 7.76
N ASP A 40 0.02 -7.89 6.88
CA ASP A 40 -0.67 -8.23 5.62
C ASP A 40 -2.09 -8.72 5.87
N LYS A 41 -2.28 -9.63 6.85
CA LYS A 41 -3.60 -10.12 7.24
C LYS A 41 -4.51 -9.01 7.77
N ALA A 42 -3.97 -8.08 8.57
CA ALA A 42 -4.74 -6.95 9.06
C ALA A 42 -5.21 -6.04 7.91
N TYR A 43 -4.32 -5.75 6.95
CA TYR A 43 -4.69 -5.03 5.73
C TYR A 43 -5.77 -5.76 4.93
N GLU A 44 -5.61 -7.07 4.70
CA GLU A 44 -6.60 -7.87 3.97
C GLU A 44 -7.97 -7.85 4.65
N GLN A 45 -8.03 -8.04 5.97
CA GLN A 45 -9.28 -8.04 6.74
C GLN A 45 -9.97 -6.67 6.75
N ALA A 46 -9.20 -5.58 6.79
CA ALA A 46 -9.71 -4.21 6.77
C ALA A 46 -10.02 -3.69 5.36
N THR A 47 -9.61 -4.41 4.31
CA THR A 47 -9.75 -3.93 2.92
C THR A 47 -11.20 -3.92 2.49
N VAL A 48 -11.63 -2.75 2.00
CA VAL A 48 -12.88 -2.61 1.23
C VAL A 48 -12.52 -2.36 -0.22
N SER A 49 -13.02 -3.20 -1.12
CA SER A 49 -12.77 -3.10 -2.56
C SER A 49 -14.07 -3.13 -3.33
N PHE A 50 -14.23 -2.19 -4.25
CA PHE A 50 -15.40 -2.07 -5.11
C PHE A 50 -14.96 -1.70 -6.54
N PRO A 51 -15.71 -2.14 -7.57
CA PRO A 51 -15.45 -1.72 -8.94
C PRO A 51 -15.83 -0.25 -9.11
N TRP A 52 -14.89 0.55 -9.59
CA TRP A 52 -15.14 1.95 -9.97
C TRP A 52 -16.10 2.03 -11.15
N GLN A 53 -17.09 2.92 -11.05
CA GLN A 53 -17.97 3.31 -12.13
C GLN A 53 -17.72 4.76 -12.53
N LYS A 54 -18.06 5.09 -13.78
CA LYS A 54 -17.90 6.45 -14.29
C LYS A 54 -18.83 7.39 -13.53
N GLY A 55 -18.25 8.40 -12.89
CA GLY A 55 -18.99 9.39 -12.09
C GLY A 55 -18.89 9.16 -10.59
N ASP A 56 -18.34 8.02 -10.14
CA ASP A 56 -18.10 7.78 -8.71
C ASP A 56 -17.11 8.80 -8.14
N ILE A 57 -17.37 9.18 -6.88
CA ILE A 57 -16.47 10.01 -6.06
C ILE A 57 -16.23 9.25 -4.76
N LEU A 58 -14.97 9.02 -4.43
CA LEU A 58 -14.57 8.51 -3.12
C LEU A 58 -14.00 9.66 -2.30
N MET A 59 -14.57 9.88 -1.12
CA MET A 59 -14.00 10.72 -0.10
C MET A 59 -13.53 9.83 1.05
N LEU A 60 -12.34 10.08 1.56
CA LEU A 60 -11.76 9.35 2.68
C LEU A 60 -11.05 10.30 3.63
N ASP A 61 -10.93 9.88 4.88
CA ASP A 61 -10.04 10.51 5.85
C ASP A 61 -8.63 9.95 5.65
N ASN A 62 -7.69 10.82 5.27
CA ASN A 62 -6.33 10.41 4.92
C ASN A 62 -5.48 10.01 6.15
N VAL A 63 -5.90 10.37 7.36
CA VAL A 63 -5.23 9.93 8.60
C VAL A 63 -5.68 8.53 8.98
N LEU A 64 -6.96 8.22 8.77
CA LEU A 64 -7.56 6.96 9.21
C LEU A 64 -7.54 5.87 8.13
N THR A 65 -7.35 6.23 6.86
CA THR A 65 -7.53 5.31 5.74
C THR A 65 -6.24 5.12 4.93
N ALA A 66 -5.67 3.92 5.01
CA ALA A 66 -4.72 3.48 4.00
C ALA A 66 -5.46 3.13 2.70
N HIS A 67 -4.92 3.55 1.57
CA HIS A 67 -5.50 3.28 0.26
C HIS A 67 -4.44 2.71 -0.70
N SER A 68 -4.88 1.81 -1.57
CA SER A 68 -4.03 1.15 -2.55
C SER A 68 -4.75 0.97 -3.88
N ARG A 69 -4.16 0.20 -4.80
CA ARG A 69 -4.75 -0.06 -6.10
C ARG A 69 -4.45 -1.50 -6.54
N ASN A 70 -5.50 -2.25 -6.84
CA ASN A 70 -5.37 -3.55 -7.49
C ASN A 70 -4.74 -3.42 -8.90
N PRO A 71 -4.06 -4.48 -9.39
CA PRO A 71 -3.63 -4.55 -10.79
C PRO A 71 -4.82 -4.34 -11.75
N TYR A 72 -4.59 -3.65 -12.86
CA TYR A 72 -5.61 -3.40 -13.88
C TYR A 72 -4.98 -3.46 -15.28
N LYS A 73 -5.83 -3.55 -16.31
CA LYS A 73 -5.43 -3.54 -17.72
C LYS A 73 -6.29 -2.53 -18.49
N GLY A 74 -5.76 -2.00 -19.59
CA GLY A 74 -6.46 -1.03 -20.44
C GLY A 74 -6.44 0.39 -19.87
N GLU A 75 -7.25 1.27 -20.48
CA GLU A 75 -7.34 2.67 -20.09
C GLU A 75 -8.10 2.84 -18.77
N ARG A 76 -7.50 3.59 -17.83
CA ARG A 76 -8.10 3.94 -16.54
C ARG A 76 -7.67 5.35 -16.17
N LYS A 77 -8.62 6.24 -15.91
CA LYS A 77 -8.37 7.59 -15.43
C LYS A 77 -9.11 7.84 -14.13
N ILE A 78 -8.36 8.00 -13.05
CA ILE A 78 -8.84 8.49 -11.76
C ILE A 78 -8.08 9.78 -11.46
N VAL A 79 -8.81 10.78 -11.00
CA VAL A 79 -8.23 12.06 -10.58
C VAL A 79 -8.35 12.18 -9.07
N VAL A 80 -7.45 12.94 -8.45
CA VAL A 80 -7.39 13.14 -7.00
C VAL A 80 -7.28 14.62 -6.71
N SER A 81 -7.90 15.04 -5.62
CA SER A 81 -7.72 16.35 -5.01
C SER A 81 -7.52 16.14 -3.51
N MET A 82 -6.55 16.84 -2.94
CA MET A 82 -6.31 16.82 -1.50
C MET A 82 -7.06 17.98 -0.87
N GLY A 83 -7.85 17.69 0.17
CA GLY A 83 -8.41 18.72 1.03
C GLY A 83 -7.39 19.25 2.03
N GLU A 84 -7.70 20.36 2.69
CA GLU A 84 -6.95 20.80 3.86
C GLU A 84 -7.22 19.88 5.06
N ILE A 85 -6.32 19.92 6.05
CA ILE A 85 -6.53 19.21 7.31
C ILE A 85 -7.73 19.87 8.01
N VAL A 86 -8.77 19.08 8.23
CA VAL A 86 -9.93 19.52 9.00
C VAL A 86 -9.84 18.89 10.39
N THR A 87 -9.70 19.71 11.42
CA THR A 87 -9.92 19.28 12.80
C THR A 87 -11.41 19.36 13.09
N SER A 88 -12.03 18.26 13.53
CA SER A 88 -13.38 18.36 14.09
C SER A 88 -13.28 18.99 15.47
N ASP A 89 -13.59 20.29 15.56
CA ASP A 89 -13.93 20.88 16.83
C ASP A 89 -15.21 20.17 17.30
N LYS A 90 -15.11 19.44 18.40
CA LYS A 90 -16.28 18.85 19.08
C LYS A 90 -17.12 19.93 19.73
#